data_AF-A0A7V7MPD4-F1
#
_entry.id   AF-A0A7V7MPD4-F1
#
_cell.length_a   1.000
_cell.length_b   1.000
_cell.length_c   1.000
_cell.angle_alpha   90.00
_cell.angle_beta   90.00
_cell.angle_gamma   90.00
#
_symmetry.space_group_name_H-M   'P 1'
#
loop_
_entity.id
_entity.type
_entity.pdbx_description
1 polymer ?
#
loop_
_entity_poly.entity_id
_entity_poly.type
_entity_poly.pdbx_seq_one_letter_code
_entity_poly.pdbx_strand_id
1 'polypeptide(L)'
;MTTKTELAVVGAHFDLPGTLVHAEPFGSGHINDTWKVIYRNGRQQSSWLHQRINQHVFPDADRLMENIDRVSEHLQMKLAHLPHTERARRCLQVIPTRGGRRYYRGDSGDAWRTYNFVSGTRTFDVVRSQKMAYEAARAFGLFQRQLEDFPEPRLHETLAHFHDTPSRIQTLLQAAGADEVGRLAQSRAEVDFVLERQTLAATLVELHQKGEIPERVTHNDTKINNVLMDEESGEGICVVDLETVMPGLSLYDFGDLVRTASHQVAEDEPDLSRVEVDPELFRALVRGYWSQAGTFLNELEKQHLLTAGMIITMETGMRFLSDHLQGDRYFKVHHDGQNLDRCRTQFALVRSMERQQGRLLEVVAEAVEEAVEA
;
A
#
# COMPACT_ATOMS: atom_id res chain seq x y z
N MET A 1 24.02 -12.11 3.80
CA MET A 1 23.93 -10.73 3.28
C MET A 1 24.25 -10.77 1.80
N THR A 2 23.39 -10.20 0.96
CA THR A 2 23.61 -10.12 -0.49
C THR A 2 24.85 -9.29 -0.79
N THR A 3 25.74 -9.81 -1.63
CA THR A 3 27.03 -9.16 -1.93
C THR A 3 26.95 -8.29 -3.17
N LYS A 4 27.87 -7.31 -3.31
CA LYS A 4 28.00 -6.54 -4.56
C LYS A 4 28.25 -7.44 -5.77
N THR A 5 28.96 -8.56 -5.59
CA THR A 5 29.23 -9.55 -6.64
C THR A 5 27.93 -10.22 -7.10
N GLU A 6 27.06 -10.61 -6.16
CA GLU A 6 25.75 -11.18 -6.46
C GLU A 6 24.86 -10.19 -7.22
N LEU A 7 24.81 -8.92 -6.79
CA LEU A 7 24.07 -7.86 -7.49
C LEU A 7 24.61 -7.58 -8.89
N ALA A 8 25.91 -7.75 -9.12
CA ALA A 8 26.50 -7.65 -10.45
C ALA A 8 26.06 -8.83 -11.36
N VAL A 9 25.99 -10.04 -10.81
CA VAL A 9 25.48 -11.22 -11.53
C VAL A 9 24.01 -11.02 -11.89
N VAL A 10 23.17 -10.66 -10.90
CA VAL A 10 21.75 -10.34 -11.14
C VAL A 10 21.61 -9.30 -12.23
N GLY A 11 22.33 -8.18 -12.11
CA GLY A 11 22.27 -7.09 -13.08
C GLY A 11 22.73 -7.43 -14.50
N ALA A 12 23.63 -8.40 -14.67
CA ALA A 12 24.07 -8.85 -16.00
C ALA A 12 22.93 -9.49 -16.80
N HIS A 13 21.91 -10.04 -16.14
CA HIS A 13 20.73 -10.62 -16.77
C HIS A 13 19.68 -9.59 -17.21
N PHE A 14 19.72 -8.37 -16.67
CA PHE A 14 18.80 -7.29 -17.03
C PHE A 14 19.33 -6.43 -18.18
N ASP A 15 18.43 -5.80 -18.93
CA ASP A 15 18.79 -4.89 -20.01
C ASP A 15 19.21 -3.51 -19.46
N LEU A 16 20.33 -3.53 -18.74
CA LEU A 16 20.91 -2.35 -18.10
C LEU A 16 22.13 -1.89 -18.90
N PRO A 17 22.19 -0.59 -19.27
CA PRO A 17 23.36 -0.05 -19.96
C PRO A 17 24.52 0.13 -18.98
N GLY A 18 25.70 -0.34 -19.38
CA GLY A 18 26.95 -0.12 -18.65
C GLY A 18 27.27 -1.20 -17.60
N THR A 19 28.06 -0.84 -16.60
CA THR A 19 28.56 -1.76 -15.56
C THR A 19 28.22 -1.27 -14.16
N LEU A 20 27.95 -2.19 -13.23
CA LEU A 20 27.67 -1.87 -11.84
C LEU A 20 28.88 -1.22 -11.17
N VAL A 21 28.73 0.00 -10.66
CA VAL A 21 29.80 0.72 -9.95
C VAL A 21 29.55 0.84 -8.46
N HIS A 22 28.29 0.92 -8.04
CA HIS A 22 27.89 1.05 -6.64
C HIS A 22 26.56 0.34 -6.38
N ALA A 23 26.39 -0.19 -5.18
CA ALA A 23 25.18 -0.83 -4.71
C ALA A 23 25.06 -0.66 -3.21
N GLU A 24 23.86 -0.31 -2.73
CA GLU A 24 23.55 -0.16 -1.31
C GLU A 24 22.13 -0.65 -1.03
N PRO A 25 21.85 -1.22 0.17
CA PRO A 25 20.48 -1.46 0.61
C PRO A 25 19.67 -0.15 0.54
N PHE A 26 18.41 -0.25 0.13
CA PHE A 26 17.57 0.93 -0.10
C PHE A 26 16.16 0.75 0.44
N GLY A 27 15.63 1.78 1.10
CA GLY A 27 14.28 1.84 1.63
C GLY A 27 14.11 1.21 3.03
N SER A 28 12.90 1.32 3.56
CA SER A 28 12.45 0.78 4.86
C SER A 28 11.48 -0.41 4.70
N GLY A 29 11.26 -0.87 3.47
CA GLY A 29 10.26 -1.89 3.13
C GLY A 29 10.40 -3.19 3.95
N HIS A 30 9.26 -3.73 4.39
CA HIS A 30 9.24 -4.89 5.27
C HIS A 30 9.22 -6.24 4.53
N ILE A 31 8.76 -6.28 3.28
CA ILE A 31 8.51 -7.53 2.55
C ILE A 31 9.71 -7.96 1.70
N ASN A 32 10.05 -7.17 0.67
CA ASN A 32 11.11 -7.49 -0.30
C ASN A 32 12.46 -6.88 0.09
N ASP A 33 13.55 -7.56 -0.24
CA ASP A 33 14.88 -6.96 -0.09
C ASP A 33 15.18 -6.07 -1.30
N THR A 34 15.54 -4.81 -1.04
CA THR A 34 15.71 -3.80 -2.09
C THR A 34 17.10 -3.17 -2.04
N TRP A 35 17.71 -3.00 -3.20
CA TRP A 35 19.00 -2.33 -3.37
C TRP A 35 18.92 -1.25 -4.43
N LYS A 36 19.45 -0.07 -4.12
CA LYS A 36 19.73 0.95 -5.12
C LYS A 36 21.07 0.63 -5.76
N VAL A 37 21.07 0.51 -7.08
CA VAL A 37 22.26 0.18 -7.85
C VAL A 37 22.57 1.26 -8.86
N ILE A 38 23.86 1.61 -8.99
CA ILE A 38 24.32 2.65 -9.93
C ILE A 38 25.18 1.98 -10.99
N TYR A 39 24.80 2.18 -12.25
CA TYR A 39 25.50 1.70 -13.43
C TYR A 39 26.18 2.85 -14.16
N ARG A 40 27.38 2.60 -14.69
CA ARG A 40 28.13 3.56 -15.50
C ARG A 40 28.23 3.08 -16.95
N ASN A 41 27.78 3.92 -17.88
CA ASN A 41 27.95 3.75 -19.31
C ASN A 41 28.74 4.95 -19.87
N GLY A 42 30.04 4.79 -20.08
CA GLY A 42 30.92 5.90 -20.43
C GLY A 42 30.94 6.98 -19.34
N ARG A 43 30.51 8.20 -19.68
CA ARG A 43 30.40 9.34 -18.74
C ARG A 43 29.05 9.42 -18.04
N GLN A 44 28.05 8.67 -18.48
CA GLN A 44 26.70 8.69 -17.91
C GLN A 44 26.58 7.70 -16.76
N GLN A 45 25.76 8.05 -15.77
CA GLN A 45 25.37 7.17 -14.68
C GLN A 45 23.85 7.06 -14.62
N SER A 46 23.36 5.86 -14.35
CA SER A 46 21.93 5.57 -14.19
C SER A 46 21.71 4.78 -12.91
N SER A 47 20.65 5.09 -12.19
CA SER A 47 20.25 4.38 -10.97
C SER A 47 19.07 3.46 -11.28
N TRP A 48 19.06 2.30 -10.63
CA TRP A 48 17.99 1.29 -10.74
C TRP A 48 17.70 0.71 -9.35
N LEU A 49 16.58 0.02 -9.22
CA LEU A 49 16.23 -0.73 -8.03
C LEU A 49 16.24 -2.23 -8.34
N HIS A 50 17.18 -2.94 -7.73
CA HIS A 50 17.19 -4.40 -7.73
C HIS A 50 16.39 -4.88 -6.53
N GLN A 51 15.43 -5.78 -6.78
CA GLN A 51 14.62 -6.35 -5.72
C GLN A 51 14.62 -7.87 -5.79
N ARG A 52 14.89 -8.49 -4.64
CA ARG A 52 14.63 -9.91 -4.43
C ARG A 52 13.23 -10.07 -3.86
N ILE A 53 12.40 -10.81 -4.59
CA ILE A 53 11.01 -11.08 -4.23
C ILE A 53 10.99 -12.04 -3.04
N ASN A 54 10.24 -11.69 -2.00
CA ASN A 54 10.02 -12.55 -0.85
C ASN A 54 9.02 -13.66 -1.21
N GLN A 55 9.57 -14.82 -1.57
CA GLN A 55 8.78 -15.98 -1.99
C GLN A 55 8.04 -16.68 -0.84
N HIS A 56 8.26 -16.28 0.43
CA HIS A 56 7.43 -16.74 1.55
C HIS A 56 6.08 -16.02 1.56
N VAL A 57 6.08 -14.72 1.28
CA VAL A 57 4.85 -13.91 1.18
C VAL A 57 4.21 -14.08 -0.20
N PHE A 58 5.02 -14.08 -1.27
CA PHE A 58 4.57 -14.22 -2.65
C PHE A 58 5.13 -15.50 -3.29
N PRO A 59 4.54 -16.67 -2.99
CA PRO A 59 5.06 -17.96 -3.48
C PRO A 59 4.98 -18.12 -4.99
N ASP A 60 4.02 -17.47 -5.65
CA ASP A 60 3.85 -17.49 -7.10
C ASP A 60 4.39 -16.20 -7.75
N ALA A 61 5.71 -16.20 -7.97
CA ALA A 61 6.40 -15.08 -8.61
C ALA A 61 5.95 -14.85 -10.08
N ASP A 62 5.45 -15.88 -10.76
CA ASP A 62 5.01 -15.77 -12.16
C ASP A 62 3.73 -14.92 -12.24
N ARG A 63 2.72 -15.24 -11.43
CA ARG A 63 1.47 -14.45 -11.35
C ARG A 63 1.70 -13.03 -10.85
N LEU A 64 2.54 -12.88 -9.81
CA LEU A 64 2.92 -11.57 -9.28
C LEU A 64 3.52 -10.68 -10.37
N MET A 65 4.51 -11.20 -11.11
CA MET A 65 5.19 -10.42 -12.13
C MET A 65 4.35 -10.20 -13.38
N GLU A 66 3.41 -11.11 -13.68
CA GLU A 66 2.41 -10.87 -14.73
C GLU A 66 1.50 -9.68 -14.38
N ASN A 67 0.97 -9.61 -13.15
CA ASN A 67 0.15 -8.47 -12.72
C ASN A 67 0.93 -7.15 -12.84
N ILE A 68 2.12 -7.10 -12.24
CA ILE A 68 2.95 -5.89 -12.18
C ILE A 68 3.32 -5.40 -13.58
N ASP A 69 3.72 -6.31 -14.47
CA ASP A 69 4.07 -5.96 -15.85
C ASP A 69 2.87 -5.37 -16.59
N ARG A 70 1.71 -6.03 -16.53
CA ARG A 70 0.50 -5.55 -17.20
C ARG A 70 0.03 -4.20 -16.67
N VAL A 71 0.09 -3.99 -15.35
CA VAL A 71 -0.22 -2.70 -14.72
C VAL A 71 0.77 -1.63 -15.17
N SER A 72 2.08 -1.92 -15.12
CA SER A 72 3.12 -0.99 -15.56
C SER A 72 2.95 -0.61 -17.04
N GLU A 73 2.74 -1.58 -17.93
CA GLU A 73 2.53 -1.33 -19.35
C GLU A 73 1.28 -0.49 -19.60
N HIS A 74 0.16 -0.80 -18.94
CA HIS A 74 -1.08 -0.03 -19.06
C HIS A 74 -0.90 1.43 -18.63
N LEU A 75 -0.29 1.67 -17.47
CA LEU A 75 0.00 3.02 -16.99
C LEU A 75 0.96 3.76 -17.91
N GLN A 76 1.98 3.09 -18.45
CA GLN A 76 2.88 3.67 -19.44
C GLN A 76 2.15 4.09 -20.72
N MET A 77 1.17 3.31 -21.18
CA MET A 77 0.33 3.68 -22.32
C MET A 77 -0.55 4.91 -22.02
N LYS A 78 -1.15 4.99 -20.82
CA LYS A 78 -1.92 6.17 -20.39
C LYS A 78 -1.09 7.45 -20.37
N LEU A 79 0.20 7.32 -20.06
CA LEU A 79 1.17 8.40 -19.98
C LEU A 79 1.95 8.61 -21.30
N ALA A 80 1.54 7.98 -22.41
CA ALA A 80 2.25 8.05 -23.69
C ALA A 80 2.32 9.47 -24.29
N HIS A 81 1.37 10.33 -23.92
CA HIS A 81 1.31 11.73 -24.33
C HIS A 81 2.40 12.60 -23.66
N LEU A 82 3.03 12.13 -22.59
CA LEU A 82 4.11 12.83 -21.89
C LEU A 82 5.49 12.50 -22.49
N PRO A 83 6.47 13.42 -22.38
CA PRO A 83 7.87 13.13 -22.67
C PRO A 83 8.38 11.93 -21.85
N HIS A 84 9.29 11.15 -22.42
CA HIS A 84 9.84 9.96 -21.77
C HIS A 84 10.41 10.24 -20.37
N THR A 85 11.11 11.36 -20.20
CA THR A 85 11.69 11.75 -18.91
C THR A 85 10.63 11.97 -17.83
N GLU A 86 9.48 12.53 -18.19
CA GLU A 86 8.39 12.77 -17.25
C GLU A 86 7.60 11.48 -16.98
N ARG A 87 7.36 10.69 -18.03
CA ARG A 87 6.72 9.37 -17.91
C ARG A 87 7.48 8.44 -16.98
N ALA A 88 8.80 8.37 -17.12
CA ALA A 88 9.66 7.55 -16.28
C ALA A 88 9.73 8.04 -14.82
N ARG A 89 9.25 9.25 -14.52
CA ARG A 89 9.06 9.71 -13.14
C ARG A 89 7.69 9.31 -12.59
N ARG A 90 6.66 9.27 -13.42
CA ARG A 90 5.26 9.07 -13.03
C ARG A 90 4.78 7.62 -13.03
N CYS A 91 5.60 6.68 -13.48
CA CYS A 91 5.28 5.27 -13.51
C CYS A 91 6.51 4.42 -13.18
N LEU A 92 6.32 3.43 -12.31
CA LEU A 92 7.32 2.39 -12.09
C LEU A 92 7.38 1.48 -13.32
N GLN A 93 8.57 1.24 -13.83
CA GLN A 93 8.84 0.50 -15.07
C GLN A 93 9.67 -0.73 -14.75
N VAL A 94 9.12 -1.91 -15.07
CA VAL A 94 9.88 -3.16 -15.02
C VAL A 94 10.94 -3.13 -16.11
N ILE A 95 12.20 -3.29 -15.72
CA ILE A 95 13.30 -3.45 -16.68
C ILE A 95 13.36 -4.92 -17.07
N PRO A 96 13.20 -5.27 -18.35
CA PRO A 96 13.22 -6.66 -18.77
C PRO A 96 14.62 -7.25 -18.64
N THR A 97 14.66 -8.57 -18.54
CA THR A 97 15.87 -9.34 -18.80
C THR A 97 16.30 -9.20 -20.26
N ARG A 98 17.58 -9.46 -20.57
CA ARG A 98 18.08 -9.50 -21.96
C ARG A 98 17.34 -10.52 -22.84
N GLY A 99 16.68 -11.50 -22.23
CA GLY A 99 15.83 -12.48 -22.89
C GLY A 99 14.34 -12.08 -22.97
N GLY A 100 13.98 -10.85 -22.60
CA GLY A 100 12.61 -10.33 -22.66
C GLY A 100 11.68 -10.76 -21.52
N ARG A 101 12.16 -11.52 -20.52
CA ARG A 101 11.36 -11.86 -19.32
C ARG A 101 11.31 -10.68 -18.34
N ARG A 102 10.25 -10.59 -17.55
CA ARG A 102 9.98 -9.52 -16.56
C ARG A 102 10.78 -9.64 -15.27
N TYR A 103 11.29 -10.83 -15.00
CA TYR A 103 12.07 -11.14 -13.82
C TYR A 103 13.10 -12.23 -14.15
N TYR A 104 14.12 -12.33 -13.32
CA TYR A 104 15.18 -13.32 -13.40
C TYR A 104 15.09 -14.28 -12.21
N ARG A 105 15.19 -15.59 -12.47
CA ARG A 105 15.29 -16.60 -11.41
C ARG A 105 16.76 -16.99 -11.27
N GLY A 106 17.34 -16.71 -10.12
CA GLY A 106 18.74 -17.01 -9.80
C GLY A 106 18.98 -18.51 -9.62
N ASP A 107 20.25 -18.91 -9.62
CA ASP A 107 20.67 -20.31 -9.43
C ASP A 107 20.25 -20.87 -8.06
N SER A 108 20.08 -20.01 -7.06
CA SER A 108 19.55 -20.35 -5.73
C SER A 108 18.03 -20.57 -5.70
N GLY A 109 17.31 -20.32 -6.80
CA GLY A 109 15.84 -20.34 -6.87
C GLY A 109 15.16 -19.01 -6.58
N ASP A 110 15.91 -18.03 -6.05
CA ASP A 110 15.45 -16.67 -5.74
C ASP A 110 14.91 -15.97 -6.99
N ALA A 111 13.78 -15.28 -6.86
CA ALA A 111 13.23 -14.44 -7.93
C ALA A 111 13.66 -12.98 -7.75
N TRP A 112 14.21 -12.40 -8.81
CA TRP A 112 14.74 -11.04 -8.87
C TRP A 112 14.03 -10.24 -9.94
N ARG A 113 13.72 -8.97 -9.65
CA ARG A 113 13.21 -7.99 -10.62
C ARG A 113 14.01 -6.70 -10.53
N THR A 114 13.93 -5.89 -11.59
CA THR A 114 14.59 -4.59 -11.65
C THR A 114 13.59 -3.51 -12.05
N TYR A 115 13.62 -2.37 -11.38
CA TYR A 115 12.85 -1.16 -11.76
C TYR A 115 13.76 0.02 -12.10
N ASN A 116 13.22 0.98 -12.85
CA ASN A 116 13.77 2.34 -12.92
C ASN A 116 13.84 2.98 -11.52
N PHE A 117 14.86 3.79 -11.28
CA PHE A 117 14.94 4.63 -10.08
C PHE A 117 14.36 6.02 -10.37
N VAL A 118 13.27 6.36 -9.69
CA VAL A 118 12.61 7.67 -9.82
C VAL A 118 13.38 8.72 -9.01
N SER A 119 14.20 9.51 -9.68
CA SER A 119 15.09 10.50 -9.05
C SER A 119 14.36 11.79 -8.66
N GLY A 120 14.92 12.51 -7.67
CA GLY A 120 14.36 13.77 -7.17
C GLY A 120 13.04 13.58 -6.43
N THR A 121 12.88 12.42 -5.78
CA THR A 121 11.68 12.10 -5.01
C THR A 121 12.04 11.56 -3.62
N ARG A 122 11.08 11.68 -2.71
CA ARG A 122 11.17 11.23 -1.32
C ARG A 122 9.87 10.59 -0.87
N THR A 123 9.97 9.61 0.01
CA THR A 123 8.84 9.02 0.74
C THR A 123 8.82 9.49 2.18
N PHE A 124 7.65 9.41 2.81
CA PHE A 124 7.45 9.79 4.21
C PHE A 124 6.67 8.69 4.90
N ASP A 125 7.13 8.24 6.08
CA ASP A 125 6.39 7.24 6.87
C ASP A 125 5.21 7.84 7.63
N VAL A 126 5.25 9.16 7.88
CA VAL A 126 4.20 9.90 8.60
C VAL A 126 3.92 11.19 7.86
N VAL A 127 2.63 11.49 7.67
CA VAL A 127 2.19 12.74 7.03
C VAL A 127 2.55 13.96 7.89
N ARG A 128 3.02 15.03 7.24
CA ARG A 128 3.52 16.24 7.94
C ARG A 128 2.71 17.49 7.67
N SER A 129 1.81 17.48 6.69
CA SER A 129 0.98 18.62 6.32
C SER A 129 -0.25 18.19 5.53
N GLN A 130 -1.26 19.05 5.49
CA GLN A 130 -2.46 18.85 4.65
C GLN A 130 -2.12 18.72 3.17
N LYS A 131 -1.15 19.50 2.67
CA LYS A 131 -0.68 19.38 1.26
C LYS A 131 -0.16 17.98 0.96
N MET A 132 0.60 17.41 1.90
CA MET A 132 1.15 16.06 1.76
C MET A 132 0.05 14.99 1.75
N ALA A 133 -0.94 15.10 2.65
CA ALA A 133 -2.13 14.24 2.66
C ALA A 133 -2.88 14.34 1.32
N TYR A 134 -3.15 15.56 0.86
CA TYR A 134 -3.83 15.82 -0.41
C TYR A 134 -3.11 15.17 -1.59
N GLU A 135 -1.80 15.39 -1.73
CA GLU A 135 -1.02 14.85 -2.85
C GLU A 135 -0.91 13.33 -2.82
N ALA A 136 -0.80 12.71 -1.65
CA ALA A 136 -0.83 11.24 -1.53
C ALA A 136 -2.19 10.68 -1.98
N ALA A 137 -3.29 11.26 -1.47
CA ALA A 137 -4.63 10.83 -1.82
C ALA A 137 -4.95 11.07 -3.31
N ARG A 138 -4.50 12.19 -3.87
CA ARG A 138 -4.61 12.50 -5.30
C ARG A 138 -3.84 11.48 -6.15
N ALA A 139 -2.64 11.09 -5.75
CA ALA A 139 -1.84 10.12 -6.49
C ALA A 139 -2.54 8.74 -6.57
N PHE A 140 -3.10 8.24 -5.47
CA PHE A 140 -3.85 6.98 -5.47
C PHE A 140 -5.19 7.08 -6.21
N GLY A 141 -5.92 8.20 -6.08
CA GLY A 141 -7.13 8.43 -6.87
C GLY A 141 -6.84 8.48 -8.37
N LEU A 142 -5.72 9.09 -8.77
CA LEU A 142 -5.25 9.09 -10.16
C LEU A 142 -4.88 7.68 -10.63
N PHE A 143 -4.17 6.92 -9.79
CA PHE A 143 -3.78 5.53 -10.07
C PHE A 143 -5.02 4.67 -10.36
N GLN A 144 -6.04 4.72 -9.50
CA GLN A 144 -7.29 4.00 -9.74
C GLN A 144 -8.00 4.46 -11.01
N ARG A 145 -8.10 5.79 -11.24
CA ARG A 145 -8.72 6.32 -12.46
C ARG A 145 -8.02 5.83 -13.73
N GLN A 146 -6.68 5.75 -13.71
CA GLN A 146 -5.90 5.25 -14.85
C GLN A 146 -6.10 3.75 -15.12
N LEU A 147 -6.60 3.01 -14.14
CA LEU A 147 -6.88 1.57 -14.20
C LEU A 147 -8.38 1.26 -14.34
N GLU A 148 -9.25 2.26 -14.47
CA GLU A 148 -10.69 2.06 -14.62
C GLU A 148 -11.04 1.20 -15.85
N ASP A 149 -10.32 1.41 -16.95
CA ASP A 149 -10.46 0.67 -18.20
C ASP A 149 -9.38 -0.41 -18.38
N PHE A 150 -8.88 -0.96 -17.26
CA PHE A 150 -7.87 -2.02 -17.31
C PHE A 150 -8.41 -3.24 -18.08
N PRO A 151 -7.65 -3.76 -19.07
CA PRO A 151 -8.19 -4.78 -19.96
C PRO A 151 -8.22 -6.18 -19.33
N GLU A 152 -9.13 -7.01 -19.84
CA GLU A 152 -9.12 -8.46 -19.60
C GLU A 152 -7.80 -9.11 -20.07
N PRO A 153 -7.40 -10.26 -19.48
CA PRO A 153 -8.09 -11.00 -18.43
C PRO A 153 -7.99 -10.33 -17.05
N ARG A 154 -8.95 -10.55 -16.15
CA ARG A 154 -8.86 -10.17 -14.72
C ARG A 154 -7.47 -10.45 -14.13
N LEU A 155 -6.94 -9.53 -13.32
CA LEU A 155 -5.66 -9.72 -12.62
C LEU A 155 -5.72 -10.91 -11.64
N HIS A 156 -4.57 -11.51 -11.37
CA HIS A 156 -4.45 -12.57 -10.37
C HIS A 156 -4.61 -12.00 -8.96
N GLU A 157 -5.21 -12.75 -8.05
CA GLU A 157 -5.10 -12.47 -6.63
C GLU A 157 -3.72 -12.94 -6.14
N THR A 158 -2.82 -11.99 -5.86
CA THR A 158 -1.45 -12.29 -5.41
C THR A 158 -1.44 -12.75 -3.95
N LEU A 159 -2.40 -12.27 -3.16
CA LEU A 159 -2.68 -12.70 -1.80
C LEU A 159 -4.19 -12.93 -1.65
N ALA A 160 -4.59 -14.19 -1.51
CA ALA A 160 -6.00 -14.54 -1.31
C ALA A 160 -6.56 -13.90 -0.03
N HIS A 161 -7.83 -13.47 -0.08
CA HIS A 161 -8.56 -12.90 1.07
C HIS A 161 -7.83 -11.71 1.72
N PHE A 162 -7.13 -10.88 0.93
CA PHE A 162 -6.28 -9.83 1.48
C PHE A 162 -7.04 -8.85 2.38
N HIS A 163 -8.12 -8.26 1.83
CA HIS A 163 -9.09 -7.38 2.51
C HIS A 163 -10.46 -8.02 2.75
N ASP A 164 -10.50 -9.35 2.88
CA ASP A 164 -11.68 -10.07 3.34
C ASP A 164 -11.75 -9.99 4.88
N THR A 165 -12.25 -8.86 5.37
CA THR A 165 -12.26 -8.54 6.81
C THR A 165 -12.99 -9.61 7.66
N PRO A 166 -14.14 -10.18 7.23
CA PRO A 166 -14.75 -11.31 7.92
C PRO A 166 -13.83 -12.54 8.05
N SER A 167 -13.09 -12.89 6.99
CA SER A 167 -12.09 -13.97 7.04
C SER A 167 -10.93 -13.64 8.00
N ARG A 168 -10.52 -12.37 8.08
CA ARG A 168 -9.52 -11.90 9.06
C ARG A 168 -9.99 -12.06 10.50
N ILE A 169 -11.28 -11.84 10.80
CA ILE A 169 -11.84 -12.10 12.12
C ILE A 169 -11.75 -13.59 12.48
N GLN A 170 -12.05 -14.48 11.54
CA GLN A 170 -11.91 -15.93 11.76
C GLN A 170 -10.46 -16.32 12.03
N THR A 171 -9.51 -15.74 11.30
CA THR A 171 -8.07 -15.94 11.52
C THR A 171 -7.66 -15.50 12.93
N LEU A 172 -8.14 -14.33 13.38
CA LEU A 172 -7.89 -13.84 14.74
C LEU A 172 -8.45 -14.79 15.80
N LEU A 173 -9.70 -15.25 15.62
CA LEU A 173 -10.34 -16.17 16.56
C LEU A 173 -9.60 -17.51 16.65
N GLN A 174 -9.07 -18.01 15.54
CA GLN A 174 -8.24 -19.21 15.52
C GLN A 174 -6.92 -18.99 16.28
N ALA A 175 -6.22 -17.87 16.02
CA ALA A 175 -4.99 -17.53 16.72
C ALA A 175 -5.21 -17.37 18.24
N ALA A 176 -6.30 -16.70 18.62
CA ALA A 176 -6.70 -16.53 20.01
C ALA A 176 -7.07 -17.86 20.68
N GLY A 177 -7.77 -18.76 19.97
CA GLY A 177 -8.13 -20.08 20.48
C GLY A 177 -6.93 -21.02 20.65
N ALA A 178 -5.93 -20.92 19.77
CA ALA A 178 -4.70 -21.69 19.86
C ALA A 178 -3.76 -21.18 20.97
N ASP A 179 -3.67 -19.86 21.14
CA ASP A 179 -2.83 -19.18 22.13
C ASP A 179 -1.39 -19.75 22.19
N GLU A 180 -0.77 -19.97 21.01
CA GLU A 180 0.45 -20.77 20.86
C GLU A 180 1.62 -20.30 21.73
N VAL A 181 1.66 -19.00 22.05
CA VAL A 181 2.71 -18.36 22.86
C VAL A 181 2.19 -17.77 24.16
N GLY A 182 0.95 -18.09 24.57
CA GLY A 182 0.38 -17.68 25.88
C GLY A 182 0.13 -16.18 26.03
N ARG A 183 -0.13 -15.48 24.92
CA ARG A 183 -0.31 -14.01 24.86
C ARG A 183 -1.79 -13.59 24.84
N LEU A 184 -2.76 -14.50 24.82
CA LEU A 184 -4.18 -14.14 24.84
C LEU A 184 -4.57 -13.35 26.09
N ALA A 185 -4.06 -13.75 27.27
CA ALA A 185 -4.48 -13.16 28.54
C ALA A 185 -4.25 -11.64 28.61
N GLN A 186 -3.18 -11.15 27.97
CA GLN A 186 -2.82 -9.72 27.90
C GLN A 186 -3.47 -8.98 26.71
N SER A 187 -4.23 -9.69 25.88
CA SER A 187 -4.79 -9.17 24.63
C SER A 187 -6.32 -9.41 24.49
N ARG A 188 -7.00 -9.77 25.60
CA ARG A 188 -8.45 -10.06 25.58
C ARG A 188 -9.29 -8.86 25.18
N ALA A 189 -8.95 -7.67 25.69
CA ALA A 189 -9.69 -6.44 25.39
C ALA A 189 -9.62 -6.10 23.89
N GLU A 190 -8.48 -6.37 23.26
CA GLU A 190 -8.27 -6.19 21.83
C GLU A 190 -9.05 -7.22 20.99
N VAL A 191 -9.19 -8.46 21.46
CA VAL A 191 -10.09 -9.44 20.83
C VAL A 191 -11.55 -9.03 20.96
N ASP A 192 -11.99 -8.61 22.15
CA ASP A 192 -13.36 -8.18 22.42
C ASP A 192 -13.74 -6.96 21.56
N PHE A 193 -12.81 -6.01 21.41
CA PHE A 193 -12.97 -4.82 20.56
C PHE A 193 -13.41 -5.17 19.12
N VAL A 194 -12.82 -6.23 18.56
CA VAL A 194 -13.13 -6.74 17.23
C VAL A 194 -14.50 -7.42 17.21
N LEU A 195 -14.78 -8.24 18.21
CA LEU A 195 -16.04 -9.00 18.28
C LEU A 195 -17.26 -8.10 18.38
N GLU A 196 -17.14 -6.96 19.07
CA GLU A 196 -18.17 -5.92 19.15
C GLU A 196 -18.46 -5.25 17.80
N ARG A 197 -17.54 -5.34 16.82
CA ARG A 197 -17.57 -4.60 15.55
C ARG A 197 -17.68 -5.50 14.31
N GLN A 198 -18.11 -6.76 14.49
CA GLN A 198 -18.25 -7.71 13.37
C GLN A 198 -19.20 -7.22 12.26
N THR A 199 -20.29 -6.54 12.62
CA THR A 199 -21.23 -5.96 11.64
C THR A 199 -20.57 -4.85 10.81
N LEU A 200 -19.79 -3.99 11.46
CA LEU A 200 -19.00 -2.96 10.75
C LEU A 200 -18.02 -3.64 9.79
N ALA A 201 -17.29 -4.65 10.27
CA ALA A 201 -16.30 -5.40 9.48
C ALA A 201 -16.86 -6.01 8.19
N ALA A 202 -18.10 -6.48 8.21
CA ALA A 202 -18.72 -7.15 7.07
C ALA A 202 -19.27 -6.18 6.00
N THR A 203 -19.40 -4.88 6.32
CA THR A 203 -20.18 -3.93 5.51
C THR A 203 -19.75 -3.88 4.04
N LEU A 204 -18.45 -3.69 3.74
CA LEU A 204 -17.99 -3.58 2.35
C LEU A 204 -18.13 -4.90 1.58
N VAL A 205 -17.82 -6.02 2.23
CA VAL A 205 -17.96 -7.35 1.60
C VAL A 205 -19.42 -7.65 1.29
N GLU A 206 -20.35 -7.31 2.19
CA GLU A 206 -21.79 -7.49 1.95
C GLU A 206 -22.32 -6.60 0.83
N LEU A 207 -21.91 -5.33 0.77
CA LEU A 207 -22.27 -4.42 -0.32
C LEU A 207 -21.76 -4.96 -1.66
N HIS A 208 -20.52 -5.47 -1.70
CA HIS A 208 -19.96 -6.06 -2.90
C HIS A 208 -20.71 -7.32 -3.34
N GLN A 209 -21.01 -8.23 -2.40
CA GLN A 209 -21.78 -9.44 -2.68
C GLN A 209 -23.19 -9.17 -3.20
N LYS A 210 -23.79 -8.05 -2.81
CA LYS A 210 -25.09 -7.57 -3.33
C LYS A 210 -24.98 -6.90 -4.71
N GLY A 211 -23.77 -6.69 -5.23
CA GLY A 211 -23.51 -5.97 -6.48
C GLY A 211 -23.70 -4.45 -6.36
N GLU A 212 -23.74 -3.93 -5.14
CA GLU A 212 -23.99 -2.51 -4.86
C GLU A 212 -22.73 -1.65 -4.97
N ILE A 213 -21.56 -2.26 -4.77
CA ILE A 213 -20.26 -1.64 -5.07
C ILE A 213 -19.42 -2.59 -5.96
N PRO A 214 -18.83 -2.06 -7.06
CA PRO A 214 -18.16 -2.89 -8.05
C PRO A 214 -16.75 -3.33 -7.60
N GLU A 215 -16.31 -4.48 -8.13
CA GLU A 215 -14.89 -4.85 -8.13
C GLU A 215 -14.12 -3.95 -9.11
N ARG A 216 -12.92 -3.53 -8.73
CA ARG A 216 -11.99 -2.72 -9.53
C ARG A 216 -10.56 -3.23 -9.35
N VAL A 217 -9.65 -2.80 -10.20
CA VAL A 217 -8.21 -2.94 -9.92
C VAL A 217 -7.83 -1.92 -8.85
N THR A 218 -7.33 -2.41 -7.73
CA THR A 218 -6.94 -1.58 -6.57
C THR A 218 -5.51 -1.85 -6.17
N HIS A 219 -4.91 -0.91 -5.44
CA HIS A 219 -3.53 -1.02 -4.96
C HIS A 219 -3.40 -1.92 -3.73
N ASN A 220 -4.39 -1.86 -2.84
CA ASN A 220 -4.54 -2.60 -1.59
C ASN A 220 -3.48 -2.30 -0.49
N ASP A 221 -2.40 -1.59 -0.79
CA ASP A 221 -1.45 -1.10 0.25
C ASP A 221 -1.11 0.39 0.02
N THR A 222 -2.06 1.28 0.28
CA THR A 222 -1.94 2.71 -0.03
C THR A 222 -1.38 3.53 1.13
N LYS A 223 -0.38 3.00 1.82
CA LYS A 223 0.43 3.73 2.78
C LYS A 223 1.05 4.96 2.12
N ILE A 224 1.22 6.02 2.90
CA ILE A 224 1.78 7.28 2.39
C ILE A 224 3.22 7.12 1.88
N ASN A 225 3.98 6.15 2.42
CA ASN A 225 5.32 5.84 1.94
C ASN A 225 5.35 5.03 0.62
N ASN A 226 4.20 4.60 0.10
CA ASN A 226 4.03 4.04 -1.23
C ASN A 226 3.72 5.10 -2.31
N VAL A 227 3.82 6.40 -1.95
CA VAL A 227 3.81 7.52 -2.90
C VAL A 227 5.17 8.21 -2.89
N LEU A 228 5.82 8.24 -4.04
CA LEU A 228 7.01 9.05 -4.27
C LEU A 228 6.59 10.51 -4.48
N MET A 229 7.01 11.39 -3.57
CA MET A 229 6.73 12.82 -3.66
C MET A 229 7.93 13.57 -4.24
N ASP A 230 7.69 14.52 -5.12
CA ASP A 230 8.71 15.41 -5.67
C ASP A 230 9.36 16.25 -4.56
N GLU A 231 10.70 16.29 -4.53
CA GLU A 231 11.44 17.00 -3.47
C GLU A 231 11.28 18.52 -3.52
N GLU A 232 10.99 19.09 -4.70
CA GLU A 232 10.92 20.54 -4.91
C GLU A 232 9.48 21.06 -4.76
N SER A 233 8.55 20.47 -5.50
CA SER A 233 7.14 20.88 -5.55
C SER A 233 6.28 20.23 -4.46
N GLY A 234 6.68 19.07 -3.94
CA GLY A 234 5.87 18.25 -3.04
C GLY A 234 4.71 17.51 -3.73
N GLU A 235 4.67 17.46 -5.07
CA GLU A 235 3.66 16.71 -5.84
C GLU A 235 3.80 15.20 -5.60
N GLY A 236 2.68 14.48 -5.44
CA GLY A 236 2.66 13.01 -5.47
C GLY A 236 2.85 12.51 -6.90
N ILE A 237 4.03 11.98 -7.23
CA ILE A 237 4.45 11.75 -8.62
C ILE A 237 4.24 10.30 -9.07
N CYS A 238 4.56 9.33 -8.21
CA CYS A 238 4.52 7.91 -8.58
C CYS A 238 4.02 7.05 -7.42
N VAL A 239 3.05 6.19 -7.70
CA VAL A 239 2.67 5.09 -6.81
C VAL A 239 3.64 3.92 -7.03
N VAL A 240 4.10 3.31 -5.94
CA VAL A 240 5.06 2.19 -5.93
C VAL A 240 4.52 1.06 -5.02
N ASP A 241 5.25 -0.06 -4.93
CA ASP A 241 4.83 -1.26 -4.20
C ASP A 241 3.60 -1.95 -4.81
N LEU A 242 3.73 -2.31 -6.10
CA LEU A 242 2.64 -2.81 -6.94
C LEU A 242 2.30 -4.29 -6.66
N GLU A 243 2.87 -4.90 -5.61
CA GLU A 243 2.77 -6.33 -5.31
C GLU A 243 1.34 -6.78 -4.96
N THR A 244 0.58 -5.88 -4.34
CA THR A 244 -0.80 -6.09 -3.96
C THR A 244 -1.77 -5.45 -4.95
N VAL A 245 -1.30 -5.02 -6.13
CA VAL A 245 -2.20 -4.58 -7.19
C VAL A 245 -2.93 -5.78 -7.78
N MET A 246 -4.20 -5.87 -7.45
CA MET A 246 -5.08 -7.00 -7.77
C MET A 246 -6.54 -6.54 -7.67
N PRO A 247 -7.51 -7.41 -7.98
CA PRO A 247 -8.91 -7.06 -7.86
C PRO A 247 -9.31 -6.79 -6.39
N GLY A 248 -10.14 -5.77 -6.19
CA GLY A 248 -10.60 -5.34 -4.87
C GLY A 248 -11.67 -4.26 -4.98
N LEU A 249 -11.90 -3.53 -3.89
CA LEU A 249 -12.87 -2.43 -3.83
C LEU A 249 -12.13 -1.11 -3.70
N SER A 250 -12.51 -0.08 -4.46
CA SER A 250 -11.85 1.24 -4.40
C SER A 250 -11.75 1.80 -2.98
N LEU A 251 -12.71 1.43 -2.14
CA LEU A 251 -12.76 1.79 -0.73
C LEU A 251 -11.65 1.18 0.12
N TYR A 252 -11.05 0.05 -0.26
CA TYR A 252 -9.90 -0.49 0.45
C TYR A 252 -8.71 0.46 0.41
N ASP A 253 -8.38 0.97 -0.77
CA ASP A 253 -7.32 1.98 -0.95
C ASP A 253 -7.64 3.27 -0.19
N PHE A 254 -8.87 3.80 -0.32
CA PHE A 254 -9.20 5.01 0.44
C PHE A 254 -9.14 4.76 1.96
N GLY A 255 -9.60 3.60 2.42
CA GLY A 255 -9.56 3.22 3.82
C GLY A 255 -8.13 3.12 4.38
N ASP A 256 -7.21 2.55 3.61
CA ASP A 256 -5.80 2.44 4.01
C ASP A 256 -5.10 3.81 4.00
N LEU A 257 -5.48 4.72 3.09
CA LEU A 257 -5.06 6.14 3.15
C LEU A 257 -5.52 6.83 4.43
N VAL A 258 -6.79 6.67 4.82
CA VAL A 258 -7.30 7.23 6.08
C VAL A 258 -6.52 6.67 7.26
N ARG A 259 -6.29 5.35 7.27
CA ARG A 259 -5.52 4.68 8.32
C ARG A 259 -4.12 5.25 8.49
N THR A 260 -3.42 5.59 7.41
CA THR A 260 -2.00 5.96 7.46
C THR A 260 -1.72 7.47 7.45
N ALA A 261 -2.67 8.30 7.01
CA ALA A 261 -2.41 9.71 6.67
C ALA A 261 -3.45 10.69 7.22
N SER A 262 -4.33 10.25 8.12
CA SER A 262 -5.27 11.13 8.83
C SER A 262 -4.78 11.57 10.22
N HIS A 263 -3.56 11.18 10.61
CA HIS A 263 -2.93 11.49 11.90
C HIS A 263 -1.41 11.62 11.75
N GLN A 264 -0.71 12.13 12.78
CA GLN A 264 0.74 12.38 12.75
C GLN A 264 1.56 11.54 13.73
N VAL A 265 0.97 10.46 14.25
CA VAL A 265 1.65 9.48 15.11
C VAL A 265 2.21 8.30 14.31
N ALA A 266 3.23 7.64 14.88
CA ALA A 266 3.77 6.40 14.33
C ALA A 266 2.75 5.25 14.45
N GLU A 267 2.92 4.20 13.63
CA GLU A 267 2.02 3.05 13.62
C GLU A 267 2.04 2.26 14.94
N ASP A 268 3.17 2.31 15.67
CA ASP A 268 3.41 1.66 16.96
C ASP A 268 3.51 2.67 18.12
N GLU A 269 2.80 3.80 18.05
CA GLU A 269 2.78 4.82 19.11
C GLU A 269 2.29 4.25 20.47
N PRO A 270 3.15 4.19 21.49
CA PRO A 270 2.76 3.65 22.81
C PRO A 270 1.82 4.60 23.57
N ASP A 271 1.88 5.90 23.33
CA ASP A 271 0.97 6.87 23.96
C ASP A 271 -0.32 7.03 23.15
N LEU A 272 -1.29 6.16 23.46
CA LEU A 272 -2.59 6.15 22.80
C LEU A 272 -3.39 7.45 22.96
N SER A 273 -3.04 8.34 23.89
CA SER A 273 -3.71 9.63 24.04
C SER A 273 -3.40 10.59 22.87
N ARG A 274 -2.32 10.32 22.13
CA ARG A 274 -1.91 11.08 20.93
C ARG A 274 -2.52 10.53 19.65
N VAL A 275 -3.15 9.36 19.72
CA VAL A 275 -3.70 8.65 18.56
C VAL A 275 -5.11 9.16 18.29
N GLU A 276 -5.16 10.20 17.46
CA GLU A 276 -6.39 10.89 17.08
C GLU A 276 -6.37 11.23 15.60
N VAL A 277 -7.52 11.02 14.94
CA VAL A 277 -7.76 11.52 13.58
C VAL A 277 -7.86 13.04 13.62
N ASP A 278 -7.06 13.69 12.79
CA ASP A 278 -7.12 15.13 12.53
C ASP A 278 -8.13 15.39 11.40
N PRO A 279 -9.26 16.08 11.66
CA PRO A 279 -10.26 16.38 10.65
C PRO A 279 -9.73 17.15 9.44
N GLU A 280 -8.70 17.97 9.60
CA GLU A 280 -8.13 18.75 8.50
C GLU A 280 -7.21 17.91 7.60
N LEU A 281 -6.47 16.97 8.18
CA LEU A 281 -5.76 15.96 7.38
C LEU A 281 -6.76 15.05 6.65
N PHE A 282 -7.82 14.61 7.35
CA PHE A 282 -8.89 13.83 6.73
C PHE A 282 -9.58 14.59 5.59
N ARG A 283 -9.90 15.89 5.78
CA ARG A 283 -10.42 16.76 4.70
C ARG A 283 -9.49 16.76 3.50
N ALA A 284 -8.18 16.95 3.73
CA ALA A 284 -7.19 16.96 2.67
C ALA A 284 -7.13 15.63 1.90
N LEU A 285 -7.24 14.49 2.58
CA LEU A 285 -7.34 13.17 1.94
C LEU A 285 -8.60 13.06 1.06
N VAL A 286 -9.77 13.42 1.61
CA VAL A 286 -11.04 13.37 0.85
C VAL A 286 -10.93 14.24 -0.41
N ARG A 287 -10.46 15.48 -0.29
CA ARG A 287 -10.30 16.40 -1.44
C ARG A 287 -9.32 15.85 -2.48
N GLY A 288 -8.17 15.36 -2.04
CA GLY A 288 -7.14 14.81 -2.94
C GLY A 288 -7.67 13.63 -3.74
N TYR A 289 -8.23 12.65 -3.03
CA TYR A 289 -8.79 11.45 -3.64
C TYR A 289 -9.97 11.79 -4.56
N TRP A 290 -10.91 12.61 -4.10
CA TRP A 290 -12.12 12.97 -4.85
C TRP A 290 -11.80 13.68 -6.16
N SER A 291 -10.78 14.55 -6.19
CA SER A 291 -10.36 15.28 -7.40
C SER A 291 -10.02 14.36 -8.58
N GLN A 292 -9.75 13.08 -8.31
CA GLN A 292 -9.47 12.07 -9.34
C GLN A 292 -10.52 10.97 -9.36
N ALA A 293 -10.83 10.37 -8.22
CA ALA A 293 -11.69 9.19 -8.13
C ALA A 293 -13.19 9.53 -8.14
N GLY A 294 -13.58 10.74 -7.77
CA GLY A 294 -15.00 11.16 -7.68
C GLY A 294 -15.77 11.00 -8.99
N THR A 295 -15.07 10.95 -10.14
CA THR A 295 -15.68 10.79 -11.47
C THR A 295 -16.18 9.38 -11.76
N PHE A 296 -15.61 8.34 -11.13
CA PHE A 296 -15.98 6.94 -11.41
C PHE A 296 -16.65 6.22 -10.24
N LEU A 297 -16.55 6.76 -9.01
CA LEU A 297 -17.18 6.18 -7.83
C LEU A 297 -18.71 6.29 -7.93
N ASN A 298 -19.40 5.22 -7.56
CA ASN A 298 -20.85 5.23 -7.41
C ASN A 298 -21.28 5.86 -6.08
N GLU A 299 -22.58 6.13 -5.91
CA GLU A 299 -23.10 6.81 -4.72
C GLU A 299 -22.87 6.06 -3.41
N LEU A 300 -22.92 4.72 -3.44
CA LEU A 300 -22.64 3.91 -2.24
C LEU A 300 -21.16 3.91 -1.89
N GLU A 301 -20.26 3.87 -2.88
CA GLU A 301 -18.83 4.03 -2.65
C GLU A 301 -18.57 5.38 -1.95
N LYS A 302 -19.14 6.47 -2.46
CA LYS A 302 -18.98 7.82 -1.90
C LYS A 302 -19.48 7.93 -0.45
N GLN A 303 -20.62 7.32 -0.13
CA GLN A 303 -21.19 7.33 1.21
C GLN A 303 -20.38 6.53 2.25
N HIS A 304 -19.55 5.58 1.80
CA HIS A 304 -18.82 4.66 2.67
C HIS A 304 -17.33 5.00 2.84
N LEU A 305 -16.88 6.19 2.42
CA LEU A 305 -15.48 6.62 2.58
C LEU A 305 -14.98 6.55 4.04
N LEU A 306 -15.75 7.09 4.99
CA LEU A 306 -15.39 7.02 6.42
C LEU A 306 -15.46 5.58 6.96
N THR A 307 -16.51 4.84 6.57
CA THR A 307 -16.70 3.43 6.94
C THR A 307 -15.52 2.57 6.51
N ALA A 308 -15.01 2.81 5.29
CA ALA A 308 -13.84 2.13 4.77
C ALA A 308 -12.57 2.42 5.57
N GLY A 309 -12.37 3.67 6.00
CA GLY A 309 -11.31 4.04 6.93
C GLY A 309 -11.36 3.23 8.22
N MET A 310 -12.55 3.10 8.83
CA MET A 310 -12.73 2.31 10.06
C MET A 310 -12.46 0.82 9.83
N ILE A 311 -12.96 0.24 8.75
CA ILE A 311 -12.82 -1.18 8.43
C ILE A 311 -11.36 -1.55 8.19
N ILE A 312 -10.65 -0.82 7.31
CA ILE A 312 -9.26 -1.12 6.97
C ILE A 312 -8.30 -0.87 8.14
N THR A 313 -8.58 0.17 8.94
CA THR A 313 -7.83 0.40 10.19
C THR A 313 -8.02 -0.76 11.16
N MET A 314 -9.26 -1.19 11.39
CA MET A 314 -9.55 -2.34 12.24
C MET A 314 -8.93 -3.62 11.70
N GLU A 315 -9.04 -3.89 10.40
CA GLU A 315 -8.45 -5.05 9.74
C GLU A 315 -6.94 -5.13 9.93
N THR A 316 -6.25 -4.01 9.74
CA THR A 316 -4.82 -3.93 9.96
C THR A 316 -4.47 -4.19 11.42
N GLY A 317 -5.23 -3.63 12.37
CA GLY A 317 -5.10 -3.91 13.79
C GLY A 317 -5.30 -5.39 14.15
N MET A 318 -6.28 -6.04 13.52
CA MET A 318 -6.54 -7.49 13.68
C MET A 318 -5.39 -8.35 13.15
N ARG A 319 -4.78 -7.94 12.04
CA ARG A 319 -3.61 -8.64 11.47
C ARG A 319 -2.41 -8.56 12.42
N PHE A 320 -2.14 -7.38 12.99
CA PHE A 320 -1.09 -7.24 14.01
C PHE A 320 -1.38 -8.06 15.27
N LEU A 321 -2.63 -8.05 15.74
CA LEU A 321 -3.05 -8.83 16.90
C LEU A 321 -2.90 -10.34 16.67
N SER A 322 -3.32 -10.82 15.49
CA SER A 322 -3.19 -12.23 15.13
C SER A 322 -1.72 -12.66 15.09
N ASP A 323 -0.85 -11.83 14.50
CA ASP A 323 0.58 -12.11 14.44
C ASP A 323 1.24 -12.10 15.82
N HIS A 324 0.88 -11.15 16.69
CA HIS A 324 1.32 -11.10 18.09
C HIS A 324 0.96 -12.39 18.85
N LEU A 325 -0.26 -12.90 18.66
CA LEU A 325 -0.74 -14.16 19.27
C LEU A 325 -0.06 -15.41 18.69
N GLN A 326 0.52 -15.32 17.50
CA GLN A 326 1.28 -16.39 16.84
C GLN A 326 2.79 -16.29 17.09
N GLY A 327 3.25 -15.26 17.78
CA GLY A 327 4.66 -15.04 18.09
C GLY A 327 5.44 -14.30 17.00
N ASP A 328 4.81 -13.29 16.38
CA ASP A 328 5.46 -12.29 15.49
C ASP A 328 6.16 -12.91 14.28
N ARG A 329 5.42 -13.73 13.51
CA ARG A 329 5.94 -14.51 12.38
C ARG A 329 5.81 -13.79 11.04
N TYR A 330 4.83 -12.91 10.89
CA TYR A 330 4.49 -12.25 9.64
C TYR A 330 5.13 -10.86 9.53
N PHE A 331 4.92 -9.99 10.53
CA PHE A 331 5.47 -8.64 10.54
C PHE A 331 6.83 -8.63 11.24
N LYS A 332 7.78 -7.89 10.66
CA LYS A 332 9.07 -7.65 11.31
C LYS A 332 8.83 -6.84 12.59
N VAL A 333 9.41 -7.33 13.69
CA VAL A 333 9.41 -6.67 15.01
C VAL A 333 10.84 -6.31 15.44
N HIS A 334 10.96 -5.20 16.15
CA HIS A 334 12.20 -4.63 16.66
C HIS A 334 12.26 -4.60 18.19
N HIS A 335 11.14 -4.86 18.85
CA HIS A 335 11.03 -5.01 20.30
C HIS A 335 9.87 -5.95 20.63
N ASP A 336 9.91 -6.54 21.83
CA ASP A 336 8.83 -7.41 22.32
C ASP A 336 7.55 -6.59 22.52
N GLY A 337 6.40 -7.13 22.09
CA GLY A 337 5.11 -6.45 22.17
C GLY A 337 4.81 -5.45 21.05
N GLN A 338 5.72 -5.19 20.11
CA GLN A 338 5.53 -4.17 19.06
C GLN A 338 4.23 -4.37 18.25
N ASN A 339 3.89 -5.61 17.89
CA ASN A 339 2.65 -5.88 17.15
C ASN A 339 1.39 -5.60 18.00
N LEU A 340 1.45 -5.80 19.32
CA LEU A 340 0.35 -5.41 20.20
C LEU A 340 0.21 -3.88 20.28
N ASP A 341 1.32 -3.16 20.34
CA ASP A 341 1.31 -1.69 20.31
C ASP A 341 0.75 -1.17 18.98
N ARG A 342 1.18 -1.75 17.84
CA ARG A 342 0.59 -1.45 16.53
C ARG A 342 -0.92 -1.68 16.50
N CYS A 343 -1.37 -2.84 16.99
CA CYS A 343 -2.80 -3.16 17.11
C CYS A 343 -3.55 -2.10 17.91
N ARG A 344 -3.02 -1.69 19.07
CA ARG A 344 -3.64 -0.70 19.95
C ARG A 344 -3.72 0.68 19.31
N THR A 345 -2.70 1.11 18.56
CA THR A 345 -2.75 2.34 17.76
C THR A 345 -3.89 2.27 16.75
N GLN A 346 -4.00 1.18 15.99
CA GLN A 346 -5.08 1.04 15.01
C GLN A 346 -6.46 1.11 15.69
N PHE A 347 -6.65 0.40 16.81
CA PHE A 347 -7.93 0.42 17.52
C PHE A 347 -8.23 1.77 18.18
N ALA A 348 -7.22 2.52 18.61
CA ALA A 348 -7.38 3.88 19.08
C ALA A 348 -7.83 4.82 17.95
N LEU A 349 -7.31 4.66 16.72
CA LEU A 349 -7.78 5.39 15.54
C LEU A 349 -9.23 5.04 15.19
N VAL A 350 -9.63 3.77 15.23
CA VAL A 350 -11.03 3.38 15.04
C VAL A 350 -11.93 4.06 16.08
N ARG A 351 -11.55 4.03 17.37
CA ARG A 351 -12.28 4.76 18.41
C ARG A 351 -12.32 6.27 18.16
N SER A 352 -11.26 6.85 17.60
CA SER A 352 -11.23 8.26 17.22
C SER A 352 -12.26 8.57 16.12
N MET A 353 -12.31 7.74 15.08
CA MET A 353 -13.29 7.87 13.99
C MET A 353 -14.73 7.71 14.51
N GLU A 354 -14.97 6.76 15.41
CA GLU A 354 -16.29 6.56 16.04
C GLU A 354 -16.72 7.78 16.86
N ARG A 355 -15.84 8.31 17.72
CA ARG A 355 -16.14 9.50 18.54
C ARG A 355 -16.40 10.74 17.69
N GLN A 356 -15.68 10.88 16.59
CA GLN A 356 -15.76 12.05 15.70
C GLN A 356 -16.69 11.82 14.49
N GLN A 357 -17.44 10.72 14.43
CA GLN A 357 -18.13 10.27 13.23
C GLN A 357 -19.00 11.37 12.59
N GLY A 358 -19.81 12.07 13.40
CA GLY A 358 -20.65 13.17 12.90
C GLY A 358 -19.83 14.26 12.21
N ARG A 359 -18.75 14.71 12.85
CA ARG A 359 -17.86 15.74 12.29
C ARG A 359 -17.14 15.26 11.03
N LEU A 360 -16.65 14.01 11.02
CA LEU A 360 -15.94 13.47 9.86
C LEU A 360 -16.88 13.29 8.66
N LEU A 361 -18.15 12.93 8.87
CA LEU A 361 -19.16 12.88 7.80
C LEU A 361 -19.48 14.27 7.22
N GLU A 362 -19.57 15.30 8.07
CA GLU A 362 -19.68 16.69 7.60
C GLU A 362 -18.47 17.08 6.74
N VAL A 363 -17.25 16.73 7.19
CA VAL A 363 -16.03 16.99 6.42
C VAL A 363 -16.04 16.29 5.07
N VAL A 364 -16.56 15.06 4.97
CA VAL A 364 -16.73 14.40 3.65
C VAL A 364 -17.65 15.22 2.76
N ALA A 365 -18.82 15.64 3.26
CA ALA A 365 -19.79 16.40 2.49
C ALA A 365 -19.21 17.75 2.00
N GLU A 366 -18.60 18.52 2.91
CA GLU A 366 -17.96 19.80 2.60
C GLU A 366 -16.83 19.64 1.56
N ALA A 367 -15.96 18.64 1.73
CA ALA A 367 -14.84 18.40 0.83
C ALA A 367 -15.29 17.99 -0.58
N VAL A 368 -16.40 17.25 -0.68
CA VAL A 368 -17.01 16.86 -1.95
C VAL A 368 -17.60 18.07 -2.68
N GLU A 369 -18.33 18.93 -1.96
CA GLU A 369 -18.89 20.17 -2.51
C GLU A 369 -17.78 21.09 -3.04
N GLU A 370 -16.73 21.32 -2.23
CA GLU A 370 -15.56 22.12 -2.64
C GLU A 370 -14.88 21.59 -3.91
N ALA A 371 -14.83 20.27 -4.08
CA ALA A 371 -14.18 19.65 -5.23
C ALA A 371 -15.03 19.64 -6.51
N VAL A 372 -16.35 19.83 -6.40
CA VAL A 372 -17.25 20.01 -7.55
C VAL A 372 -17.21 21.45 -8.07
N GLU A 373 -16.93 22.43 -7.20
CA GLU A 373 -16.86 23.85 -7.55
C GLU A 373 -15.50 24.29 -8.13
N ALA A 374 -14.44 23.52 -7.89
CA ALA A 374 -13.06 23.78 -8.34
C ALA A 374 -12.78 23.20 -9.74
#